data_AF-U2ECY9-F1
#
_entry.id   AF-U2ECY9-F1
#
_cell.length_a   1.000
_cell.length_b   1.000
_cell.length_c   1.000
_cell.angle_alpha   90.00
_cell.angle_beta   90.00
_cell.angle_gamma   90.00
#
_symmetry.space_group_name_H-M   'P 1'
#
loop_
_entity.id
_entity.type
_entity.pdbx_description
1 polymer ?
#
loop_
_entity_poly.entity_id
_entity_poly.type
_entity_poly.pdbx_seq_one_letter_code
_entity_poly.pdbx_strand_id
1 'polypeptide(L)'
;MKLKKKYIIALLIFIILALVLPKVTYSIDSKLISNDIRPIFAISQGMVKDGGTTEYRGLGYQIIRWNRLVNGGIEYGYEIYKSPNYRNLNDGPTTKLTFIKNQQSGN
;
A
#
# COMPACT_ATOMS: atom_id res chain seq x y z
N MET A 1 40.17 -14.23 8.82
CA MET A 1 39.95 -13.23 7.75
C MET A 1 39.72 -11.86 8.39
N LYS A 2 40.71 -10.95 8.39
CA LYS A 2 40.52 -9.59 8.96
C LYS A 2 39.72 -8.76 7.95
N LEU A 3 38.43 -8.52 8.20
CA LEU A 3 37.66 -7.59 7.37
C LEU A 3 38.33 -6.21 7.43
N LYS A 4 38.67 -5.65 6.26
CA LYS A 4 39.26 -4.30 6.20
C LYS A 4 38.25 -3.30 6.76
N LYS A 5 38.71 -2.35 7.58
CA LYS A 5 37.89 -1.31 8.23
C LYS A 5 36.89 -0.62 7.28
N LYS A 6 37.27 -0.43 6.01
CA LYS A 6 36.41 0.10 4.95
C LYS A 6 35.12 -0.72 4.73
N TYR A 7 35.21 -2.05 4.75
CA TYR A 7 34.04 -2.93 4.56
C TYR A 7 33.10 -2.90 5.77
N ILE A 8 33.64 -2.75 6.98
CA ILE A 8 32.84 -2.62 8.20
C ILE A 8 32.05 -1.30 8.16
N ILE A 9 32.67 -0.20 7.75
CA ILE A 9 31.99 1.10 7.60
C ILE A 9 30.91 1.02 6.51
N ALA A 10 31.22 0.43 5.36
CA ALA A 10 30.24 0.25 4.28
C ALA A 10 29.04 -0.59 4.73
N LEU A 11 29.29 -1.66 5.49
CA LEU A 11 28.23 -2.51 6.05
C LEU A 11 27.34 -1.74 7.03
N LEU A 12 27.93 -0.92 7.92
CA LEU A 12 27.16 -0.09 8.85
C LEU A 12 26.28 0.92 8.12
N ILE A 13 26.80 1.60 7.10
CA ILE A 13 26.02 2.53 6.27
C ILE A 13 24.86 1.80 5.60
N PHE A 14 25.12 0.61 5.05
CA PHE A 14 24.08 -0.20 4.41
C PHE A 14 22.98 -0.61 5.38
N ILE A 15 23.33 -1.03 6.61
CA ILE A 15 22.36 -1.38 7.65
C ILE A 15 21.50 -0.17 8.03
N ILE A 16 22.12 1.00 8.23
CA ILE A 16 21.38 2.24 8.55
C ILE A 16 20.40 2.58 7.42
N LEU A 17 20.87 2.50 6.17
CA LEU A 17 20.04 2.80 5.00
C LEU A 17 18.85 1.83 4.90
N ALA A 18 19.07 0.54 5.14
CA ALA A 18 18.03 -0.50 5.15
C ALA A 18 16.98 -0.27 6.25
N LEU A 19 17.33 0.39 7.36
CA LEU A 19 16.39 0.73 8.44
C LEU A 19 15.62 2.03 8.20
N VAL A 20 16.22 2.99 7.50
CA VAL A 20 15.63 4.32 7.25
C VAL A 20 14.74 4.32 6.02
N LEU A 21 15.16 3.71 4.90
CA LEU A 21 14.42 3.73 3.64
C LEU A 21 12.97 3.21 3.75
N PRO A 22 12.69 2.06 4.42
CA PRO A 22 11.33 1.57 4.60
C PRO A 22 10.42 2.58 5.31
N LYS A 23 10.95 3.31 6.30
CA LYS A 23 10.18 4.29 7.09
C LYS A 23 9.82 5.52 6.24
N VAL A 24 10.78 6.02 5.47
CA VAL A 24 10.60 7.20 4.61
C VAL A 24 9.60 6.89 3.49
N THR A 25 9.79 5.78 2.79
CA THR A 25 8.91 5.34 1.70
C THR A 25 7.48 5.08 2.19
N TYR A 26 7.33 4.36 3.31
CA TYR A 26 6.03 4.17 3.97
C TYR A 26 5.34 5.48 4.31
N SER A 27 6.06 6.44 4.90
CA SER A 27 5.49 7.73 5.30
C SER A 27 4.93 8.48 4.10
N ILE A 28 5.69 8.56 3.00
CA ILE A 28 5.26 9.25 1.78
C ILE A 28 4.05 8.54 1.17
N ASP A 29 4.11 7.24 0.95
CA ASP A 29 3.01 6.50 0.32
C ASP A 29 1.74 6.48 1.18
N SER A 30 1.87 6.38 2.51
CA SER A 30 0.72 6.43 3.43
C SER A 30 -0.01 7.78 3.37
N LYS A 31 0.72 8.87 3.19
CA LYS A 31 0.16 10.21 3.01
C LYS A 31 -0.46 10.37 1.62
N LEU A 32 0.13 9.78 0.59
CA LEU A 32 -0.43 9.83 -0.76
C LEU A 32 -1.78 9.10 -0.80
N ILE A 33 -1.83 7.87 -0.30
CA ILE A 33 -3.06 7.07 -0.34
C ILE A 33 -4.17 7.67 0.54
N SER A 34 -3.82 8.32 1.67
CA SER A 34 -4.81 9.02 2.49
C SER A 34 -5.46 10.21 1.79
N ASN A 35 -4.81 10.76 0.77
CA ASN A 35 -5.35 11.81 -0.09
C ASN A 35 -5.92 11.25 -1.41
N ASP A 36 -6.16 9.93 -1.48
CA ASP A 36 -6.61 9.21 -2.67
C ASP A 36 -5.67 9.34 -3.89
N ILE A 37 -4.38 9.60 -3.63
CA ILE A 37 -3.33 9.68 -4.65
C ILE A 37 -2.58 8.34 -4.73
N ARG A 38 -2.23 7.91 -5.94
CA ARG A 38 -1.44 6.69 -6.17
C ARG A 38 -0.09 6.76 -5.44
N PRO A 39 0.30 5.71 -4.70
CA PRO A 39 1.62 5.66 -4.07
C PRO A 39 2.73 5.66 -5.13
N ILE A 40 3.89 6.23 -4.78
CA ILE A 40 5.00 6.43 -5.71
C ILE A 40 6.07 5.34 -5.51
N PHE A 41 6.29 4.91 -4.26
CA PHE A 41 7.33 3.91 -3.95
C PHE A 41 6.79 2.47 -3.95
N ALA A 42 5.53 2.28 -3.58
CA ALA A 42 4.89 0.97 -3.62
C ALA A 42 4.51 0.58 -5.05
N ILE A 43 4.87 -0.63 -5.43
CA ILE A 43 4.62 -1.18 -6.76
C ILE A 43 3.26 -1.86 -6.77
N SER A 44 2.43 -1.53 -7.75
CA SER A 44 1.14 -2.21 -7.94
C SER A 44 1.38 -3.69 -8.29
N GLN A 45 0.79 -4.59 -7.50
CA GLN A 45 0.90 -6.04 -7.69
C GLN A 45 -0.22 -6.59 -8.59
N GLY A 46 -1.31 -5.84 -8.74
CA GLY A 46 -2.43 -6.22 -9.58
C GLY A 46 -3.69 -5.43 -9.25
N MET A 47 -4.66 -5.53 -10.16
CA MET A 47 -6.00 -4.98 -10.00
C MET A 47 -7.01 -6.12 -10.04
N VAL A 48 -7.93 -6.13 -9.09
CA VAL A 48 -9.02 -7.12 -9.00
C VAL A 48 -10.19 -6.66 -9.86
N LYS A 49 -10.93 -7.64 -10.42
CA LYS A 49 -12.11 -7.42 -11.27
C LYS A 49 -13.39 -7.13 -10.46
N ASP A 50 -13.26 -6.41 -9.35
CA ASP A 50 -14.35 -6.08 -8.43
C ASP A 50 -14.81 -4.63 -8.54
N GLY A 51 -14.28 -3.85 -9.49
CA GLY A 51 -14.50 -2.41 -9.61
C GLY A 51 -13.21 -1.61 -9.72
N GLY A 52 -12.07 -2.24 -9.47
CA GLY A 52 -10.74 -1.66 -9.60
C GLY A 52 -9.93 -1.64 -8.32
N THR A 53 -10.25 -2.49 -7.34
CA THR A 53 -9.42 -2.67 -6.15
C THR A 53 -7.99 -3.00 -6.58
N THR A 54 -7.02 -2.29 -6.01
CA THR A 54 -5.61 -2.41 -6.40
C THR A 54 -4.75 -2.67 -5.18
N GLU A 55 -3.89 -3.68 -5.25
CA GLU A 55 -2.86 -3.93 -4.25
C GLU A 55 -1.54 -3.27 -4.66
N TYR A 56 -0.88 -2.65 -3.69
CA TYR A 56 0.47 -2.11 -3.80
C TYR A 56 1.38 -2.72 -2.73
N ARG A 57 2.63 -3.00 -3.09
CA ARG A 57 3.64 -3.51 -2.16
C ARG A 57 4.87 -2.61 -2.16
N GLY A 58 5.19 -2.09 -0.98
CA GLY A 58 6.38 -1.29 -0.72
C GLY A 58 7.39 -2.05 0.16
N LEU A 59 8.46 -1.36 0.56
CA LEU A 59 9.50 -1.94 1.40
C LEU A 59 8.98 -2.18 2.83
N GLY A 60 8.51 -3.39 3.11
CA GLY A 60 8.02 -3.78 4.44
C GLY A 60 6.59 -3.36 4.75
N TYR A 61 5.82 -2.90 3.75
CA TYR A 61 4.40 -2.57 3.88
C TYR A 61 3.60 -2.92 2.63
N GLN A 62 2.30 -3.06 2.80
CA GLN A 62 1.30 -3.36 1.78
C GLN A 62 0.20 -2.30 1.90
N ILE A 63 -0.29 -1.82 0.76
CA ILE A 63 -1.42 -0.91 0.68
C ILE A 63 -2.46 -1.58 -0.19
N ILE A 64 -3.69 -1.70 0.30
CA ILE A 64 -4.83 -2.14 -0.48
C ILE A 64 -5.73 -0.93 -0.69
N ARG A 65 -5.91 -0.51 -1.95
CA ARG A 65 -6.89 0.52 -2.32
C ARG A 65 -8.15 -0.20 -2.78
N TRP A 66 -9.19 -0.13 -1.96
CA TRP A 66 -10.49 -0.73 -2.25
C TRP A 66 -11.27 0.15 -3.20
N ASN A 67 -11.77 -0.45 -4.27
CA ASN A 67 -12.71 0.17 -5.19
C ASN A 67 -13.65 -0.91 -5.69
N ARG A 68 -14.73 -1.13 -4.93
CA ARG A 68 -15.66 -2.24 -5.11
C ARG A 68 -16.98 -1.74 -5.67
N LEU A 69 -17.39 -2.29 -6.80
CA LEU A 69 -18.73 -2.13 -7.36
C LEU A 69 -19.70 -2.95 -6.52
N VAL A 70 -20.70 -2.28 -5.97
CA VAL A 70 -21.77 -2.91 -5.18
C VAL A 70 -23.12 -2.49 -5.74
N ASN A 71 -24.19 -3.19 -5.36
CA ASN A 71 -25.52 -2.87 -5.88
C ASN A 71 -25.94 -1.45 -5.43
N GLY A 72 -26.07 -0.54 -6.40
CA GLY A 72 -26.45 0.86 -6.16
C GLY A 72 -25.30 1.83 -5.93
N GLY A 73 -24.03 1.44 -6.06
CA GLY A 73 -22.91 2.37 -5.88
C GLY A 73 -21.51 1.77 -5.88
N ILE A 74 -20.58 2.51 -5.31
CA ILE A 74 -19.16 2.15 -5.17
C ILE A 74 -18.78 2.25 -3.69
N GLU A 75 -18.15 1.19 -3.17
CA GLU A 75 -17.45 1.24 -1.89
C GLU A 75 -15.96 1.52 -2.13
N TYR A 76 -15.45 2.60 -1.57
CA TYR A 76 -14.07 3.01 -1.75
C TYR A 76 -13.38 3.29 -0.42
N GLY A 77 -12.07 3.05 -0.37
CA GLY A 77 -11.23 3.30 0.79
C GLY A 77 -9.84 2.69 0.62
N TYR A 78 -9.06 2.69 1.69
CA TYR A 78 -7.73 2.09 1.66
C TYR A 78 -7.38 1.47 3.01
N GLU A 79 -6.49 0.48 2.98
CA GLU A 79 -5.93 -0.16 4.16
C GLU A 79 -4.42 -0.30 3.99
N ILE A 80 -3.70 -0.22 5.11
CA ILE A 80 -2.25 -0.34 5.10
C ILE A 80 -1.83 -1.38 6.14
N TYR A 81 -1.04 -2.35 5.70
CA TYR A 81 -0.51 -3.43 6.52
C TYR A 81 1.02 -3.41 6.51
N LYS A 82 1.63 -3.75 7.64
CA LYS A 82 3.10 -3.83 7.79
C LYS A 82 3.54 -5.29 7.85
N SER A 83 4.74 -5.57 7.34
CA SER A 83 5.35 -6.89 7.46
C SER A 83 5.42 -7.35 8.93
N PRO A 84 5.12 -8.62 9.25
CA PRO A 84 4.73 -9.71 8.35
C PRO A 84 3.21 -9.85 8.13
N ASN A 85 2.39 -8.97 8.69
CA ASN A 85 0.93 -9.10 8.77
C ASN A 85 0.20 -8.65 7.50
N TYR A 86 0.68 -9.10 6.34
CA TYR A 86 0.06 -8.81 5.06
C TYR A 86 -1.29 -9.55 4.92
N ARG A 87 -2.20 -8.96 4.17
CA ARG A 87 -3.54 -9.49 3.92
C ARG A 87 -3.69 -9.99 2.49
N ASN A 88 -4.57 -10.97 2.31
CA ASN A 88 -4.99 -11.37 0.98
C ASN A 88 -6.17 -10.50 0.54
N LEU A 89 -6.14 -10.05 -0.71
CA LEU A 89 -7.25 -9.29 -1.33
C LEU A 89 -8.59 -10.04 -1.25
N ASN A 90 -8.56 -11.38 -1.28
CA ASN A 90 -9.77 -12.21 -1.24
C ASN A 90 -10.48 -12.22 0.11
N ASP A 91 -9.82 -11.79 1.19
CA ASP A 91 -10.41 -11.72 2.53
C ASP A 91 -11.39 -10.53 2.67
N GLY A 92 -11.36 -9.60 1.72
CA GLY A 92 -12.16 -8.38 1.74
C GLY A 92 -11.64 -7.30 2.70
N PRO A 93 -12.31 -6.14 2.74
CA PRO A 93 -11.93 -5.03 3.59
C PRO A 93 -12.17 -5.35 5.07
N THR A 94 -11.22 -4.99 5.93
CA THR A 94 -11.37 -5.13 7.39
C THR A 94 -12.00 -3.92 8.06
N THR A 95 -11.96 -2.78 7.38
CA THR A 95 -12.49 -1.50 7.83
C THR A 95 -13.71 -1.08 7.02
N LYS A 96 -14.54 -0.23 7.61
CA LYS A 96 -15.74 0.28 6.94
C LYS A 96 -15.32 1.24 5.82
N LEU A 97 -15.64 0.85 4.59
CA LEU A 97 -15.41 1.67 3.40
C LEU A 97 -16.45 2.79 3.29
N THR A 98 -16.07 3.85 2.60
CA THR A 98 -17.00 4.94 2.27
C THR A 98 -17.85 4.51 1.08
N PHE A 99 -19.17 4.63 1.20
CA PHE A 99 -20.11 4.29 0.13
C PHE A 99 -20.55 5.54 -0.61
N ILE A 100 -20.40 5.54 -1.94
CA ILE A 100 -20.95 6.55 -2.84
C ILE A 100 -22.05 5.88 -3.65
N LYS A 101 -23.29 6.37 -3.48
CA LYS A 101 -24.40 5.91 -4.31
C LYS A 101 -24.18 6.38 -5.74
N ASN A 102 -24.27 5.48 -6.71
CA ASN A 102 -24.35 5.88 -8.10
C ASN A 102 -25.66 6.64 -8.26
N GLN A 103 -25.58 7.96 -8.50
CA GLN A 103 -26.76 8.70 -8.93
C GLN A 103 -27.20 8.04 -10.23
N GLN A 104 -28.37 7.39 -10.20
CA GLN A 104 -29.00 6.91 -11.41
C GLN A 104 -29.12 8.11 -12.34
N SER A 105 -28.42 8.06 -13.49
CA SER A 105 -28.73 8.89 -14.65
C SER A 105 -30.13 8.47 -15.08
N GLY A 106 -31.14 9.04 -14.43
CA GLY A 106 -32.50 9.05 -14.91
C GLY A 106 -32.52 9.96 -16.13
N ASN A 107 -32.45 9.36 -17.31
CA ASN A 107 -33.04 9.93 -18.51
C ASN A 107 -34.41 9.27 -18.70
#